data_AF-A0A662GVE7-F1
#
_entry.id   AF-A0A662GVE7-F1
#
_cell.length_a   1.000
_cell.length_b   1.000
_cell.length_c   1.000
_cell.angle_alpha   90.00
_cell.angle_beta   90.00
_cell.angle_gamma   90.00
#
_symmetry.space_group_name_H-M   'P 1'
#
loop_
_entity.id
_entity.type
_entity.pdbx_description
1 polymer ?
#
loop_
_entity_poly.entity_id
_entity_poly.type
_entity_poly.pdbx_seq_one_letter_code
_entity_poly.pdbx_strand_id
1 'polypeptide(L)'
;MYGSFQANMMALALAYLQLALYFSSDLRVTLPAALLLSALCHLAHPWTALQILGAVALLAVARRGRREALLAVTMAAGVVVADCVRSSLAPAGHGTAADVVGGYLNATLTRALGNLLSLPRTMHFAVTTLYGGFMNYPLLALALAGLLLDRDELSDLLSAWAAAAAIAYFSTWSFASRALLNLPTHVMAARAVARLRGAHLWAAVSLSLSYYAMCVMNLVPPRAA
;
A
#
# COMPACT_ATOMS: atom_id res chain seq x y z
N MET A 1 -11.84 -15.19 -0.33
CA MET A 1 -10.60 -14.59 0.21
C MET A 1 -9.48 -14.48 -0.81
N TYR A 2 -9.12 -15.54 -1.55
CA TYR A 2 -8.04 -15.53 -2.55
C TYR A 2 -8.16 -14.45 -3.65
N GLY A 3 -9.35 -14.24 -4.24
CA GLY A 3 -9.53 -13.23 -5.28
C GLY A 3 -9.28 -11.79 -4.81
N SER A 4 -9.68 -11.46 -3.58
CA SER A 4 -9.40 -10.14 -2.99
C SER A 4 -7.91 -9.93 -2.70
N PHE A 5 -7.19 -11.00 -2.37
CA PHE A 5 -5.74 -10.95 -2.16
C PHE A 5 -4.98 -10.76 -3.46
N GLN A 6 -5.33 -11.54 -4.50
CA GLN A 6 -4.74 -11.40 -5.84
C GLN A 6 -5.00 -10.01 -6.44
N ALA A 7 -6.21 -9.48 -6.29
CA ALA A 7 -6.55 -8.12 -6.71
C ALA A 7 -5.70 -7.06 -5.98
N ASN A 8 -5.48 -7.23 -4.67
CA ASN A 8 -4.64 -6.32 -3.88
C ASN A 8 -3.17 -6.37 -4.32
N MET A 9 -2.63 -7.57 -4.56
CA MET A 9 -1.26 -7.77 -5.05
C MET A 9 -1.07 -7.17 -6.45
N MET A 10 -2.04 -7.33 -7.35
CA MET A 10 -2.02 -6.70 -8.67
C MET A 10 -2.03 -5.17 -8.57
N ALA A 11 -2.90 -4.62 -7.72
CA ALA A 11 -2.96 -3.18 -7.48
C ALA A 11 -1.64 -2.62 -6.92
N LEU A 12 -0.99 -3.34 -6.00
CA LEU A 12 0.34 -2.97 -5.49
C LEU A 12 1.42 -3.05 -6.58
N ALA A 13 1.39 -4.05 -7.45
CA ALA A 13 2.33 -4.15 -8.57
C ALA A 13 2.19 -2.95 -9.53
N LEU A 14 0.97 -2.56 -9.86
CA LEU A 14 0.67 -1.37 -10.67
C LEU A 14 1.16 -0.09 -9.98
N ALA A 15 1.00 -0.01 -8.65
CA ALA A 15 1.51 1.09 -7.84
C ALA A 15 3.04 1.21 -7.90
N TYR A 16 3.75 0.10 -7.73
CA TYR A 16 5.21 0.09 -7.78
C TYR A 16 5.73 0.43 -9.17
N LEU A 17 5.06 -0.03 -10.24
CA LEU A 17 5.37 0.38 -11.60
C LEU A 17 5.18 1.89 -11.79
N GLN A 18 4.10 2.45 -11.26
CA GLN A 18 3.86 3.90 -11.29
C GLN A 18 4.96 4.69 -10.59
N LEU A 19 5.44 4.21 -9.44
CA LEU A 19 6.53 4.83 -8.71
C LEU A 19 7.87 4.72 -9.45
N ALA A 20 8.14 3.55 -10.05
CA ALA A 20 9.34 3.35 -10.85
C ALA A 20 9.38 4.33 -12.03
N LEU A 21 8.26 4.55 -12.71
CA LEU A 21 8.14 5.54 -13.79
C LEU A 21 8.32 6.96 -13.28
N TYR A 22 7.75 7.31 -12.13
CA TYR A 22 7.96 8.61 -11.50
C TYR A 22 9.45 8.91 -11.23
N PHE A 23 10.24 7.93 -10.79
CA PHE A 23 11.66 8.15 -10.53
C PHE A 23 12.56 8.06 -11.78
N SER A 24 12.15 7.33 -12.82
CA SER A 24 13.01 7.01 -13.97
C SER A 24 12.69 7.79 -15.25
N SER A 25 11.50 8.37 -15.35
CA SER A 25 10.99 8.95 -16.59
C SER A 25 10.62 10.41 -16.45
N ASP A 26 10.59 11.12 -17.58
CA ASP A 26 10.09 12.48 -17.65
C ASP A 26 8.56 12.54 -17.45
N LEU A 27 8.02 13.75 -17.30
CA LEU A 27 6.58 13.95 -17.11
C LEU A 27 5.74 13.54 -18.33
N ARG A 28 6.31 13.57 -19.54
CA ARG A 28 5.57 13.26 -20.79
C ARG A 28 5.20 11.78 -20.84
N VAL A 29 6.05 10.93 -20.30
CA VAL A 29 5.79 9.49 -20.14
C VAL A 29 5.03 9.20 -18.84
N THR A 30 5.43 9.86 -17.75
CA THR A 30 4.89 9.56 -16.41
C THR A 30 3.40 9.89 -16.29
N LEU A 31 2.92 11.01 -16.87
CA LEU A 31 1.52 11.43 -16.69
C LEU A 31 0.52 10.52 -17.42
N PRO A 32 0.67 10.17 -18.71
CA PRO A 32 -0.21 9.21 -19.36
C PRO A 32 -0.22 7.85 -18.66
N ALA A 33 0.97 7.38 -18.24
CA ALA A 33 1.09 6.16 -17.45
C ALA A 33 0.37 6.27 -16.11
N ALA A 34 0.47 7.41 -15.41
CA ALA A 34 -0.24 7.67 -14.16
C ALA A 34 -1.75 7.55 -14.29
N LEU A 35 -2.31 8.10 -15.36
CA LEU A 35 -3.74 8.01 -15.62
C LEU A 35 -4.15 6.55 -15.83
N LEU A 36 -3.45 5.84 -16.72
CA LEU A 36 -3.77 4.46 -17.07
C LEU A 36 -3.59 3.50 -15.88
N LEU A 37 -2.43 3.57 -15.22
CA LEU A 37 -2.11 2.70 -14.09
C LEU A 37 -2.99 2.98 -12.88
N SER A 38 -3.35 4.24 -12.63
CA SER A 38 -4.34 4.60 -11.59
C SER A 38 -5.72 4.04 -11.91
N ALA A 39 -6.18 4.16 -13.16
CA ALA A 39 -7.47 3.60 -13.58
C ALA A 39 -7.52 2.08 -13.43
N LEU A 40 -6.48 1.37 -13.92
CA LEU A 40 -6.38 -0.08 -13.78
C LEU A 40 -6.28 -0.51 -12.31
N CYS A 41 -5.52 0.22 -11.50
CA CYS A 41 -5.40 -0.01 -10.06
C CYS A 41 -6.76 0.15 -9.37
N HIS A 42 -7.53 1.18 -9.72
CA HIS A 42 -8.86 1.41 -9.15
C HIS A 42 -9.90 0.37 -9.58
N LEU A 43 -9.83 -0.08 -10.84
CA LEU A 43 -10.66 -1.19 -11.34
C LEU A 43 -10.34 -2.50 -10.62
N ALA A 44 -9.05 -2.76 -10.37
CA ALA A 44 -8.57 -3.94 -9.67
C ALA A 44 -8.94 -3.94 -8.17
N HIS A 45 -8.54 -2.87 -7.47
CA HIS A 45 -8.71 -2.75 -6.03
C HIS A 45 -8.81 -1.26 -5.61
N PRO A 46 -10.03 -0.72 -5.52
CA PRO A 46 -10.29 0.72 -5.31
C PRO A 46 -9.55 1.33 -4.12
N TRP A 47 -9.50 0.59 -3.02
CA TRP A 47 -8.87 1.06 -1.79
C TRP A 47 -7.38 1.30 -1.96
N THR A 48 -6.69 0.39 -2.67
CA THR A 48 -5.25 0.49 -2.85
C THR A 48 -4.92 1.70 -3.71
N ALA A 49 -5.69 1.92 -4.78
CA ALA A 49 -5.58 3.11 -5.62
C ALA A 49 -5.75 4.41 -4.81
N LEU A 50 -6.78 4.48 -3.96
CA LEU A 50 -7.04 5.65 -3.11
C LEU A 50 -5.96 5.87 -2.04
N GLN A 51 -5.43 4.81 -1.44
CA GLN A 51 -4.33 4.89 -0.48
C GLN A 51 -3.06 5.47 -1.14
N ILE A 52 -2.74 5.03 -2.37
CA ILE A 52 -1.57 5.53 -3.12
C ILE A 52 -1.80 6.97 -3.59
N LEU A 53 -3.00 7.28 -4.09
CA LEU A 53 -3.38 8.65 -4.43
C LEU A 53 -3.23 9.57 -3.21
N GLY A 54 -3.68 9.14 -2.04
CA GLY A 54 -3.49 9.84 -0.78
C GLY A 54 -2.01 10.05 -0.45
N ALA A 55 -1.18 9.03 -0.63
CA ALA A 55 0.28 9.13 -0.44
C ALA A 55 0.93 10.17 -1.37
N VAL A 56 0.60 10.15 -2.66
CA VAL A 56 1.14 11.10 -3.65
C VAL A 56 0.61 12.52 -3.39
N ALA A 57 -0.64 12.67 -2.97
CA ALA A 57 -1.21 13.96 -2.58
C ALA A 57 -0.50 14.53 -1.34
N LEU A 58 -0.26 13.70 -0.31
CA LEU A 58 0.51 14.10 0.88
C LEU A 58 1.94 14.49 0.51
N LEU A 59 2.57 13.75 -0.41
CA LEU A 59 3.89 14.08 -0.92
C LEU A 59 3.90 15.44 -1.63
N ALA A 60 2.89 15.71 -2.46
CA ALA A 60 2.74 16.98 -3.16
C ALA A 60 2.60 18.16 -2.19
N VAL A 61 1.82 17.99 -1.12
CA VAL A 61 1.67 18.98 -0.05
C VAL A 61 2.98 19.18 0.70
N ALA A 62 3.64 18.08 1.10
CA ALA A 62 4.88 18.12 1.88
C ALA A 62 6.03 18.81 1.12
N ARG A 63 6.17 18.53 -0.18
CA ARG A 63 7.23 19.09 -1.03
C ARG A 63 6.84 20.41 -1.71
N ARG A 64 5.57 20.80 -1.67
CA ARG A 64 4.99 21.93 -2.44
C ARG A 64 5.36 21.87 -3.93
N GLY A 65 5.51 20.66 -4.46
CA GLY A 65 6.07 20.43 -5.78
C GLY A 65 5.00 20.33 -6.86
N ARG A 66 5.18 21.09 -7.94
CA ARG A 66 4.25 21.08 -9.10
C ARG A 66 4.18 19.71 -9.77
N ARG A 67 5.31 18.98 -9.79
CA ARG A 67 5.42 17.66 -10.42
C ARG A 67 4.52 16.64 -9.71
N GLU A 68 4.61 16.60 -8.39
CA GLU A 68 3.86 15.72 -7.51
C GLU A 68 2.37 16.09 -7.53
N ALA A 69 2.05 17.39 -7.55
CA ALA A 69 0.67 17.86 -7.66
C ALA A 69 0.03 17.44 -9.00
N LEU A 70 0.75 17.61 -10.11
CA LEU A 70 0.30 17.14 -11.42
C LEU A 70 0.08 15.62 -11.41
N LEU A 71 1.01 14.86 -10.83
CA LEU A 71 0.88 13.42 -10.70
C LEU A 71 -0.38 13.03 -9.92
N ALA A 72 -0.62 13.65 -8.76
CA ALA A 72 -1.80 13.41 -7.94
C ALA A 72 -3.10 13.71 -8.70
N VAL A 73 -3.15 14.85 -9.40
CA VAL A 73 -4.33 15.24 -10.21
C VAL A 73 -4.56 14.24 -11.36
N THR A 74 -3.50 13.81 -12.05
CA THR A 74 -3.62 12.83 -13.13
C THR A 74 -4.04 11.46 -12.63
N MET A 75 -3.54 11.03 -11.47
CA MET A 75 -4.00 9.80 -10.82
C MET A 75 -5.47 9.90 -10.41
N ALA A 76 -5.91 11.04 -9.86
CA ALA A 76 -7.30 11.28 -9.52
C ALA A 76 -8.21 11.22 -10.76
N ALA A 77 -7.76 11.77 -11.90
CA ALA A 77 -8.47 11.63 -13.17
C ALA A 77 -8.60 10.15 -13.59
N GLY A 78 -7.55 9.35 -13.41
CA GLY A 78 -7.60 7.90 -13.64
C GLY A 78 -8.65 7.17 -12.77
N VAL A 79 -8.77 7.55 -11.49
CA VAL A 79 -9.81 7.03 -10.59
C VAL A 79 -11.21 7.37 -11.12
N VAL A 80 -11.43 8.61 -11.54
CA VAL A 80 -12.72 9.04 -12.12
C VAL A 80 -13.06 8.27 -13.39
N VAL A 81 -12.09 8.08 -14.29
CA VAL A 81 -12.27 7.27 -15.51
C VAL A 81 -12.68 5.84 -15.15
N ALA A 82 -12.01 5.24 -14.17
CA ALA A 82 -12.33 3.90 -13.70
C ALA A 82 -13.73 3.81 -13.05
N ASP A 83 -14.16 4.83 -12.31
CA ASP A 83 -15.52 4.92 -11.78
C ASP A 83 -16.57 5.01 -12.90
N CYS A 84 -16.31 5.82 -13.93
CA CYS A 84 -17.18 5.89 -15.11
C CYS A 84 -17.30 4.53 -15.79
N VAL A 85 -16.17 3.83 -16.02
CA VAL A 85 -16.16 2.47 -16.59
C VAL A 85 -16.90 1.48 -15.70
N ARG A 86 -16.71 1.54 -14.38
CA ARG A 86 -17.41 0.65 -13.44
C ARG A 86 -18.91 0.91 -13.46
N SER A 87 -19.33 2.17 -13.49
CA SER A 87 -20.74 2.57 -13.50
C SER A 87 -21.48 2.14 -14.78
N SER A 88 -20.78 2.07 -15.92
CA SER A 88 -21.37 1.58 -17.17
C SER A 88 -21.50 0.05 -17.22
N LEU A 89 -20.65 -0.67 -16.48
CA LEU A 89 -20.65 -2.14 -16.41
C LEU A 89 -21.52 -2.70 -15.27
N ALA A 90 -21.71 -1.96 -14.18
CA ALA A 90 -22.45 -2.39 -13.00
C ALA A 90 -23.35 -1.25 -12.47
N PRO A 91 -24.69 -1.36 -12.61
CA PRO A 91 -25.63 -0.28 -12.26
C PRO A 91 -25.70 0.08 -10.77
N ALA A 92 -25.18 -0.77 -9.88
CA ALA A 92 -25.40 -0.63 -8.44
C ALA A 92 -24.49 0.40 -7.75
N GLY A 93 -23.56 1.06 -8.43
CA GLY A 93 -22.67 2.07 -7.82
C GLY A 93 -21.69 1.55 -6.75
N HIS A 94 -21.67 0.23 -6.51
CA HIS A 94 -20.81 -0.42 -5.52
C HIS A 94 -19.36 -0.39 -5.96
N GLY A 95 -18.45 -0.08 -5.04
CA GLY A 95 -17.02 -0.03 -5.28
C GLY A 95 -16.55 1.25 -6.01
N THR A 96 -17.42 2.23 -6.26
CA THR A 96 -16.98 3.55 -6.73
C THR A 96 -16.11 4.24 -5.68
N ALA A 97 -15.30 5.24 -6.06
CA ALA A 97 -14.50 5.98 -5.09
C ALA A 97 -15.38 6.61 -4.00
N ALA A 98 -16.55 7.15 -4.37
CA ALA A 98 -17.49 7.73 -3.42
C ALA A 98 -18.09 6.70 -2.46
N ASP A 99 -18.50 5.54 -2.95
CA ASP A 99 -19.03 4.43 -2.13
C ASP A 99 -17.95 3.90 -1.16
N VAL A 100 -16.74 3.68 -1.68
CA VAL A 100 -15.59 3.24 -0.91
C VAL A 100 -15.23 4.25 0.17
N VAL A 101 -15.05 5.52 -0.18
CA VAL A 101 -14.70 6.57 0.77
C VAL A 101 -15.82 6.79 1.79
N GLY A 102 -17.08 6.84 1.36
CA GLY A 102 -18.24 7.07 2.22
C GLY A 102 -18.47 5.92 3.21
N GLY A 103 -18.43 4.68 2.74
CA GLY A 103 -18.55 3.49 3.58
C GLY A 103 -17.45 3.42 4.63
N TYR A 104 -16.21 3.78 4.25
CA TYR A 104 -15.07 3.71 5.16
C TYR A 104 -15.01 4.89 6.14
N LEU A 105 -15.28 6.12 5.70
CA LEU A 105 -15.37 7.27 6.60
C LEU A 105 -16.45 7.03 7.64
N ASN A 106 -17.62 6.54 7.24
CA ASN A 106 -18.68 6.23 8.18
C ASN A 106 -18.25 5.16 9.20
N ALA A 107 -17.67 4.05 8.74
CA ALA A 107 -17.21 2.96 9.62
C ALA A 107 -16.04 3.36 10.54
N THR A 108 -15.19 4.27 10.08
CA THR A 108 -14.01 4.76 10.82
C THR A 108 -14.44 5.80 11.86
N LEU A 109 -15.22 6.81 11.46
CA LEU A 109 -15.61 7.91 12.34
C LEU A 109 -16.59 7.48 13.42
N THR A 110 -17.58 6.65 13.09
CA THR A 110 -18.60 6.21 14.07
C THR A 110 -18.06 5.26 15.12
N ARG A 111 -16.93 4.59 14.86
CA ARG A 111 -16.34 3.56 15.75
C ARG A 111 -14.87 3.77 16.04
N ALA A 112 -14.32 4.96 15.80
CA ALA A 112 -12.88 5.23 15.87
C ALA A 112 -12.24 4.74 17.19
N LEU A 113 -12.86 5.09 18.32
CA LEU A 113 -12.42 4.66 19.65
C LEU A 113 -12.49 3.13 19.83
N GLY A 114 -13.58 2.50 19.40
CA GLY A 114 -13.72 1.04 19.46
C GLY A 114 -12.71 0.31 18.57
N ASN A 115 -12.43 0.86 17.38
CA ASN A 115 -11.44 0.33 16.45
C ASN A 115 -10.03 0.46 17.03
N LEU A 116 -9.69 1.60 17.63
CA LEU A 116 -8.40 1.83 18.26
C LEU A 116 -8.17 0.89 19.47
N LEU A 117 -9.19 0.71 20.31
CA LEU A 117 -9.12 -0.18 21.47
C LEU A 117 -9.03 -1.67 21.08
N SER A 118 -9.67 -2.06 19.97
CA SER A 118 -9.62 -3.43 19.46
C SER A 118 -8.40 -3.72 18.58
N LEU A 119 -7.62 -2.69 18.22
CA LEU A 119 -6.48 -2.77 17.33
C LEU A 119 -5.48 -3.87 17.70
N PRO A 120 -5.02 -4.04 18.96
CA PRO A 120 -4.04 -5.08 19.29
C PRO A 120 -4.57 -6.50 18.96
N ARG A 121 -5.84 -6.74 19.27
CA ARG A 121 -6.52 -8.02 18.99
C ARG A 121 -6.72 -8.21 17.49
N THR A 122 -7.10 -7.15 16.78
CA THR A 122 -7.24 -7.13 15.32
C THR A 122 -5.92 -7.40 14.62
N MET A 123 -4.82 -6.80 15.08
CA MET A 123 -3.48 -7.04 14.55
C MET A 123 -3.03 -8.47 14.81
N HIS A 124 -3.21 -8.96 16.04
CA HIS A 124 -2.91 -10.35 16.36
C HIS A 124 -3.68 -11.29 15.43
N PHE A 125 -5.00 -11.13 15.27
CA PHE A 125 -5.81 -11.96 14.39
C PHE A 125 -5.35 -11.89 12.92
N ALA A 126 -5.12 -10.69 12.40
CA ALA A 126 -4.63 -10.53 11.03
C ALA A 126 -3.30 -11.27 10.83
N VAL A 127 -2.37 -11.13 11.78
CA VAL A 127 -1.06 -11.80 11.76
C VAL A 127 -1.18 -13.30 11.84
N THR A 128 -1.83 -13.83 12.88
CA THR A 128 -1.87 -15.27 13.11
C THR A 128 -2.69 -16.00 12.07
N THR A 129 -3.78 -15.40 11.60
CA THR A 129 -4.80 -16.10 10.81
C THR A 129 -4.72 -15.76 9.32
N LEU A 130 -4.42 -14.51 8.95
CA LEU A 130 -4.31 -14.13 7.54
C LEU A 130 -2.87 -14.23 7.02
N TYR A 131 -1.88 -14.09 7.91
CA TYR A 131 -0.46 -14.11 7.53
C TYR A 131 0.31 -15.31 8.08
N GLY A 132 -0.38 -16.31 8.65
CA GLY A 132 0.24 -17.53 9.17
C GLY A 132 1.25 -17.27 10.30
N GLY A 133 1.00 -16.24 11.11
CA GLY A 133 1.89 -15.80 12.18
C GLY A 133 3.03 -14.88 11.72
N PHE A 134 3.14 -14.60 10.41
CA PHE A 134 4.26 -13.87 9.84
C PHE A 134 3.90 -12.42 9.55
N MET A 135 4.35 -11.51 10.41
CA MET A 135 4.28 -10.07 10.16
C MET A 135 5.67 -9.58 9.79
N ASN A 136 5.76 -8.56 8.94
CA ASN A 136 7.00 -7.83 8.61
C ASN A 136 7.66 -7.14 9.83
N TYR A 137 7.31 -7.51 11.07
CA TYR A 137 7.74 -6.91 12.33
C TYR A 137 9.26 -6.81 12.49
N PRO A 138 10.07 -7.83 12.11
CA PRO A 138 11.54 -7.70 12.18
C PRO A 138 12.08 -6.68 11.16
N LEU A 139 11.47 -6.62 9.98
CA LEU A 139 11.84 -5.70 8.91
C LEU A 139 11.30 -4.28 9.16
N LEU A 140 10.26 -4.14 9.99
CA LEU A 140 9.65 -2.85 10.33
C LEU A 140 10.64 -1.96 11.09
N ALA A 141 11.41 -2.52 12.03
CA ALA A 141 12.46 -1.77 12.72
C ALA A 141 13.54 -1.26 11.75
N LEU A 142 13.97 -2.10 10.80
CA LEU A 142 14.92 -1.72 9.75
C LEU A 142 14.33 -0.68 8.79
N ALA A 143 13.05 -0.81 8.44
CA ALA A 143 12.32 0.12 7.61
C ALA A 143 12.20 1.50 8.26
N LEU A 144 11.86 1.56 9.55
CA LEU A 144 11.78 2.79 10.33
C LEU A 144 13.15 3.45 10.48
N ALA A 145 14.20 2.67 10.75
CA ALA A 145 15.58 3.18 10.76
C ALA A 145 15.97 3.76 9.39
N GLY A 146 15.60 3.11 8.30
CA GLY A 146 15.86 3.57 6.93
C GLY A 146 15.25 4.94 6.61
N LEU A 147 14.05 5.23 7.13
CA LEU A 147 13.36 6.52 6.98
C LEU A 147 14.00 7.66 7.80
N LEU A 148 14.58 7.32 8.96
CA LEU A 148 15.17 8.31 9.88
C LEU A 148 16.59 8.73 9.53
N LEU A 149 17.36 7.85 8.86
CA LEU A 149 18.78 8.06 8.61
C LEU A 149 19.10 8.98 7.42
N ASP A 150 18.16 9.21 6.49
CA ASP A 150 18.42 9.98 5.28
C ASP A 150 17.12 10.50 4.65
N ARG A 151 17.07 11.78 4.31
CA ARG A 151 15.94 12.40 3.60
C ARG A 151 16.29 12.63 2.14
N ASP A 152 15.82 11.73 1.29
CA ASP A 152 15.81 11.85 -0.16
C ASP A 152 14.38 11.70 -0.70
N GLU A 153 14.23 11.86 -2.02
CA GLU A 153 12.91 11.82 -2.67
C GLU A 153 12.14 10.52 -2.41
N LEU A 154 12.88 9.39 -2.33
CA LEU A 154 12.31 8.09 -2.02
C LEU A 154 11.87 8.01 -0.54
N SER A 155 12.62 8.60 0.38
CA SER A 155 12.27 8.63 1.82
C SER A 155 11.02 9.47 2.06
N ASP A 156 10.91 10.62 1.38
CA ASP A 156 9.73 11.50 1.44
C ASP A 156 8.48 10.76 0.95
N LEU A 157 8.57 10.08 -0.19
CA LEU A 157 7.48 9.27 -0.74
C LEU A 157 7.08 8.12 0.19
N LEU A 158 8.05 7.35 0.69
CA LEU A 158 7.81 6.23 1.58
C LEU A 158 7.19 6.67 2.91
N SER A 159 7.58 7.85 3.41
CA SER A 159 6.98 8.49 4.59
C SER A 159 5.54 8.95 4.30
N ALA A 160 5.29 9.55 3.15
CA ALA A 160 3.94 9.96 2.73
C ALA A 160 3.02 8.74 2.56
N TRP A 161 3.54 7.62 2.07
CA TRP A 161 2.79 6.36 1.96
C TRP A 161 2.50 5.73 3.32
N ALA A 162 3.47 5.76 4.23
CA ALA A 162 3.25 5.36 5.62
C ALA A 162 2.21 6.24 6.33
N ALA A 163 2.24 7.56 6.08
CA ALA A 163 1.24 8.49 6.59
C ALA A 163 -0.16 8.21 6.03
N ALA A 164 -0.28 7.89 4.74
CA ALA A 164 -1.55 7.49 4.13
C ALA A 164 -2.10 6.18 4.73
N ALA A 165 -1.23 5.28 5.19
CA ALA A 165 -1.63 4.07 5.91
C ALA A 165 -2.04 4.32 7.36
N ALA A 166 -1.77 5.50 7.95
CA ALA A 166 -2.12 5.80 9.33
C ALA A 166 -3.64 5.74 9.61
N ILE A 167 -4.46 5.90 8.58
CA ILE A 167 -5.92 5.70 8.68
C ILE A 167 -6.30 4.27 9.11
N ALA A 168 -5.40 3.29 8.92
CA ALA A 168 -5.56 1.90 9.36
C ALA A 168 -5.81 1.80 10.87
N TYR A 169 -5.20 2.67 11.69
CA TYR A 169 -5.28 2.63 13.15
C TYR A 169 -6.69 2.94 13.69
N PHE A 170 -7.51 3.60 12.89
CA PHE A 170 -8.87 4.00 13.27
C PHE A 170 -9.94 3.20 12.51
N SER A 171 -9.53 2.29 11.63
CA SER A 171 -10.42 1.56 10.73
C SER A 171 -10.76 0.16 11.27
N THR A 172 -11.80 -0.46 10.71
CA THR A 172 -12.15 -1.85 11.05
C THR A 172 -11.08 -2.85 10.57
N TRP A 173 -11.10 -4.08 11.10
CA TRP A 173 -10.09 -5.12 10.81
C TRP A 173 -9.85 -5.38 9.31
N SER A 174 -10.91 -5.35 8.51
CA SER A 174 -10.87 -5.54 7.06
C SER A 174 -9.97 -4.49 6.39
N PHE A 175 -10.02 -3.25 6.87
CA PHE A 175 -9.25 -2.14 6.29
C PHE A 175 -7.88 -2.03 6.89
N ALA A 176 -7.78 -2.21 8.22
CA ALA A 176 -6.52 -2.14 8.93
C ALA A 176 -5.52 -3.17 8.38
N SER A 177 -5.97 -4.42 8.14
CA SER A 177 -5.16 -5.47 7.51
C SER A 177 -4.67 -5.09 6.11
N ARG A 178 -5.54 -4.56 5.25
CA ARG A 178 -5.18 -4.16 3.87
C ARG A 178 -4.24 -2.96 3.83
N ALA A 179 -4.53 -1.91 4.60
CA ALA A 179 -3.72 -0.70 4.62
C ALA A 179 -2.31 -0.96 5.16
N LEU A 180 -2.16 -1.86 6.14
CA LEU A 180 -0.85 -2.28 6.66
C LEU A 180 -0.11 -3.20 5.70
N LEU A 181 -0.81 -4.09 4.98
CA LEU A 181 -0.19 -4.92 3.94
C LEU A 181 0.36 -4.11 2.78
N ASN A 182 -0.29 -3.00 2.47
CA ASN A 182 0.08 -2.13 1.38
C ASN A 182 1.29 -1.24 1.72
N LEU A 183 1.80 -1.30 2.95
CA LEU A 183 3.03 -0.59 3.31
C LEU A 183 4.21 -1.20 2.54
N PRO A 184 5.05 -0.38 1.89
CA PRO A 184 6.21 -0.84 1.14
C PRO A 184 7.39 -1.19 2.06
N THR A 185 7.14 -1.94 3.14
CA THR A 185 8.15 -2.30 4.16
C THR A 185 9.33 -3.06 3.57
N HIS A 186 9.10 -3.86 2.52
CA HIS A 186 10.17 -4.57 1.83
C HIS A 186 11.09 -3.63 1.05
N VAL A 187 10.56 -2.58 0.42
CA VAL A 187 11.37 -1.56 -0.27
C VAL A 187 12.19 -0.78 0.74
N MET A 188 11.57 -0.38 1.86
CA MET A 188 12.25 0.29 2.97
C MET A 188 13.36 -0.58 3.57
N ALA A 189 13.08 -1.86 3.82
CA ALA A 189 14.04 -2.80 4.38
C ALA A 189 15.18 -3.11 3.40
N ALA A 190 14.88 -3.37 2.11
CA ALA A 190 15.89 -3.59 1.08
C ALA A 190 16.83 -2.38 0.95
N ARG A 191 16.29 -1.16 1.02
CA ARG A 191 17.09 0.07 1.03
C ARG A 191 17.96 0.18 2.28
N ALA A 192 17.43 -0.12 3.46
CA ALA A 192 18.21 -0.14 4.70
C ALA A 192 19.34 -1.17 4.65
N VAL A 193 19.07 -2.34 4.05
CA VAL A 193 20.03 -3.44 3.87
C VAL A 193 21.09 -3.10 2.83
N ALA A 194 20.74 -2.45 1.71
CA ALA A 194 21.69 -2.03 0.67
C ALA A 194 22.75 -1.03 1.20
N ARG A 195 22.47 -0.37 2.33
CA ARG A 195 23.41 0.50 3.04
C ARG A 195 24.39 -0.27 3.93
N LEU A 196 24.07 -1.51 4.30
CA LEU A 196 24.96 -2.38 5.08
C LEU A 196 26.09 -2.89 4.18
N ARG A 197 27.33 -2.88 4.68
CA ARG A 197 28.50 -3.45 3.99
C ARG A 197 28.95 -4.75 4.64
N GLY A 198 29.54 -5.66 3.85
CA GLY A 198 30.18 -6.89 4.34
C GLY A 198 29.19 -7.99 4.75
N ALA A 199 29.51 -8.73 5.83
CA ALA A 199 28.76 -9.91 6.28
C ALA A 199 27.29 -9.61 6.66
N HIS A 200 26.97 -8.37 7.03
CA HIS A 200 25.62 -7.95 7.43
C HIS A 200 24.63 -7.88 6.25
N LEU A 201 25.12 -7.57 5.03
CA LEU A 201 24.31 -7.61 3.80
C LEU A 201 23.86 -9.05 3.49
N TRP A 202 24.80 -10.00 3.57
CA TRP A 202 24.54 -11.42 3.32
C TRP A 202 23.62 -12.03 4.37
N ALA A 203 23.80 -11.70 5.65
CA ALA A 203 22.89 -12.13 6.71
C ALA A 203 21.45 -11.63 6.48
N ALA A 204 21.28 -10.37 6.08
CA ALA A 204 19.97 -9.79 5.81
C ALA A 204 19.30 -10.37 4.54
N VAL A 205 20.08 -10.62 3.48
CA VAL A 205 19.60 -11.30 2.26
C VAL A 205 19.23 -12.76 2.55
N SER A 206 20.04 -13.49 3.32
CA SER A 206 19.75 -14.86 3.74
C SER A 206 18.51 -14.95 4.63
N LEU A 207 18.32 -14.00 5.56
CA LEU A 207 17.09 -13.88 6.36
C LEU A 207 15.88 -13.55 5.48
N SER A 208 16.03 -12.65 4.49
CA SER A 208 14.95 -12.26 3.57
C SER A 208 14.57 -13.37 2.59
N LEU A 209 15.54 -14.17 2.13
CA LEU A 209 15.31 -15.35 1.29
C LEU A 209 14.72 -16.51 2.08
N SER A 210 15.18 -16.73 3.32
CA SER A 210 14.56 -17.69 4.25
C SER A 210 13.10 -17.29 4.55
N TYR A 211 12.85 -15.99 4.70
CA TYR A 211 11.51 -15.42 4.86
C TYR A 211 10.63 -15.61 3.62
N TYR A 212 11.14 -15.29 2.43
CA TYR A 212 10.44 -15.52 1.17
C TYR A 212 10.09 -17.00 0.98
N ALA A 213 11.02 -17.91 1.27
CA ALA A 213 10.81 -19.36 1.19
C ALA A 213 9.72 -19.85 2.17
N MET A 214 9.65 -19.30 3.39
CA MET A 214 8.57 -19.60 4.34
C MET A 214 7.21 -19.05 3.89
N CYS A 215 7.16 -17.86 3.28
CA CYS A 215 5.94 -17.31 2.70
C CYS A 215 5.44 -18.12 1.50
N VAL A 216 6.34 -18.70 0.70
CA VAL A 216 5.99 -19.63 -0.38
C VAL A 216 5.42 -20.94 0.17
N MET A 217 5.91 -21.45 1.31
CA MET A 217 5.35 -22.62 1.98
C MET A 217 3.92 -22.39 2.50
N ASN A 218 3.57 -21.17 2.91
CA ASN A 218 2.21 -20.80 3.33
C ASN A 218 1.20 -20.62 2.18
N LEU A 219 1.64 -20.74 0.91
CA LEU A 219 0.73 -20.87 -0.23
C LEU A 219 0.19 -22.30 -0.42
N VAL A 220 0.74 -23.29 0.30
CA VAL A 220 0.14 -24.62 0.40
C VAL A 220 -0.96 -24.51 1.45
N PRO A 221 -2.26 -24.62 1.08
CA PRO A 221 -3.32 -24.54 2.06
C PRO A 221 -3.11 -25.64 3.12
N PRO A 222 -3.37 -25.37 4.42
CA PRO A 222 -3.42 -26.44 5.39
C PRO A 222 -4.44 -27.46 4.86
N ARG A 223 -4.01 -28.72 4.69
CA ARG A 223 -4.94 -29.80 4.41
C ARG A 223 -6.02 -29.73 5.48
N ALA A 224 -7.28 -29.62 5.05
CA ALA A 224 -8.41 -29.64 5.96
C ALA A 224 -8.27 -30.87 6.85
N ALA A 225 -8.12 -30.63 8.16
CA ALA A 225 -8.24 -31.63 9.20
C ALA A 225 -9.70 -31.69 9.64
#